data_AF-A0A164II34-F1
#
_entry.id   AF-A0A164II34-F1
#
_cell.length_a   1.000
_cell.length_b   1.000
_cell.length_c   1.000
_cell.angle_alpha   90.00
_cell.angle_beta   90.00
_cell.angle_gamma   90.00
#
_symmetry.space_group_name_H-M   'P 1'
#
loop_
_entity.id
_entity.type
_entity.pdbx_description
1 polymer ?
#
loop_
_entity_poly.entity_id
_entity_poly.type
_entity_poly.pdbx_seq_one_letter_code
_entity_poly.pdbx_strand_id
1 'polypeptide(L)'
;MAEPGSEESVEMRLARLERELAELRASKELRETSATGRFVRASVDLDGGAFSAKRPSVIKHLSEPPRRVPIAFRLAGLSWKWWEAFAVLMTLTTPLAVWLFWPSTLPIPFIVLLLGAAIFRSRSVGIRTSVLKWGKVATVTAVNTASVGTYFSGTTYNNIRLAQATGWTVERQWYSGPGHTTDIEYTVDGASGMMRMHGLPYTSGVIIASTKDPSKALCVSDFPYDLDVDSNGDWVSTVRPGLWLGACATVT
;
A
#
# COMPACT_ATOMS: atom_id res chain seq x y z
N MET A 1 -78.05 7.65 -8.07
CA MET A 1 -77.46 6.54 -8.85
C MET A 1 -75.95 6.69 -8.74
N ALA A 2 -75.31 5.88 -7.90
CA ALA A 2 -73.85 5.83 -7.73
C ALA A 2 -73.41 4.44 -8.20
N GLU A 3 -72.47 4.39 -9.13
CA GLU A 3 -71.96 3.13 -9.69
C GLU A 3 -71.01 2.44 -8.70
N PRO A 4 -71.23 1.16 -8.35
CA PRO A 4 -70.31 0.37 -7.54
C PRO A 4 -69.34 -0.35 -8.48
N GLY A 5 -68.19 0.28 -8.80
CA GLY A 5 -67.26 -0.29 -9.78
C GLY A 5 -65.78 0.09 -9.60
N SER A 6 -65.35 0.55 -8.41
CA SER A 6 -63.95 1.03 -8.25
C SER A 6 -63.08 0.28 -7.24
N GLU A 7 -63.65 -0.47 -6.28
CA GLU A 7 -62.86 -1.11 -5.22
C GLU A 7 -62.21 -2.43 -5.67
N GLU A 8 -62.87 -3.22 -6.52
CA GLU A 8 -62.34 -4.50 -7.04
C GLU A 8 -61.07 -4.30 -7.87
N SER A 9 -60.86 -3.10 -8.45
CA SER A 9 -59.65 -2.79 -9.23
C SER A 9 -58.42 -2.49 -8.37
N VAL A 10 -58.62 -2.03 -7.12
CA VAL A 10 -57.51 -1.65 -6.23
C VAL A 10 -56.92 -2.88 -5.56
N GLU A 11 -57.77 -3.78 -5.08
CA GLU A 11 -57.33 -5.05 -4.48
C GLU A 11 -56.62 -5.94 -5.50
N MET A 12 -57.13 -6.02 -6.74
CA MET A 12 -56.44 -6.74 -7.82
C MET A 12 -55.08 -6.13 -8.16
N ARG A 13 -54.95 -4.80 -8.10
CA ARG A 13 -53.66 -4.12 -8.33
C ARG A 13 -52.67 -4.37 -7.20
N LEU A 14 -53.13 -4.38 -5.95
CA LEU A 14 -52.30 -4.70 -4.79
C LEU A 14 -51.81 -6.15 -4.84
N ALA A 15 -52.71 -7.11 -5.09
CA ALA A 15 -52.34 -8.52 -5.20
C ALA A 15 -51.35 -8.80 -6.35
N ARG A 16 -51.45 -8.03 -7.45
CA ARG A 16 -50.49 -8.10 -8.56
C ARG A 16 -49.11 -7.56 -8.18
N LEU A 17 -49.06 -6.41 -7.49
CA LEU A 17 -47.80 -5.80 -7.05
C LEU A 17 -47.07 -6.66 -6.01
N GLU A 18 -47.80 -7.32 -5.13
CA GLU A 18 -47.21 -8.24 -4.15
C GLU A 18 -46.59 -9.47 -4.80
N ARG A 19 -47.22 -10.02 -5.86
CA ARG A 19 -46.62 -11.08 -6.68
C ARG A 19 -45.35 -10.61 -7.38
N GLU A 20 -45.36 -9.45 -8.02
CA GLU A 20 -44.19 -8.91 -8.70
C GLU A 20 -43.03 -8.66 -7.72
N LEU A 21 -43.31 -8.17 -6.51
CA LEU A 21 -42.30 -8.01 -5.45
C LEU A 21 -41.73 -9.34 -4.96
N ALA A 22 -42.57 -10.38 -4.85
CA ALA A 22 -42.12 -11.72 -4.47
C ALA A 22 -41.20 -12.34 -5.53
N GLU A 23 -41.53 -12.20 -6.81
CA GLU A 23 -40.68 -12.65 -7.92
C GLU A 23 -39.35 -11.89 -8.00
N LEU A 24 -39.36 -10.58 -7.73
CA LEU A 24 -38.14 -9.78 -7.68
C LEU A 24 -37.23 -10.15 -6.50
N ARG A 25 -37.81 -10.52 -5.34
CA ARG A 25 -37.02 -11.02 -4.20
C ARG A 25 -36.41 -12.40 -4.49
N ALA A 26 -37.20 -13.32 -5.07
CA ALA A 26 -36.72 -14.65 -5.43
C ALA A 26 -35.61 -14.60 -6.50
N SER A 27 -35.73 -13.72 -7.50
CA SER A 27 -34.68 -13.53 -8.51
C SER A 27 -33.43 -12.87 -7.95
N LYS A 28 -33.55 -12.00 -6.94
CA LYS A 28 -32.40 -11.41 -6.24
C LYS A 28 -31.62 -12.45 -5.43
N GLU A 29 -32.30 -13.33 -4.70
CA GLU A 29 -31.65 -14.43 -3.95
C GLU A 29 -30.96 -15.43 -4.88
N LEU A 30 -31.55 -15.77 -6.03
CA LEU A 30 -30.91 -16.58 -7.07
C LEU A 30 -29.65 -15.90 -7.64
N ARG A 31 -29.68 -14.57 -7.78
CA ARG A 31 -28.52 -13.82 -8.29
C ARG A 31 -27.41 -13.69 -7.24
N GLU A 32 -27.75 -13.58 -5.95
CA GLU A 32 -26.77 -13.57 -4.86
C GLU A 32 -26.15 -14.96 -4.62
N THR A 33 -26.93 -16.04 -4.70
CA THR A 33 -26.40 -17.42 -4.64
C THR A 33 -25.56 -17.76 -5.88
N SER A 34 -25.94 -17.29 -7.07
CA SER A 34 -25.13 -17.47 -8.28
C SER A 34 -23.89 -16.58 -8.33
N ALA A 35 -23.92 -15.37 -7.74
CA ALA A 35 -22.74 -14.52 -7.59
C ALA A 35 -21.73 -15.08 -6.56
N THR A 36 -22.22 -15.81 -5.55
CA THR A 36 -21.37 -16.49 -4.55
C THR A 36 -20.82 -17.83 -5.05
N GLY A 37 -21.46 -18.45 -6.05
CA GLY A 37 -21.07 -19.75 -6.62
C GLY A 37 -20.32 -19.72 -7.95
N ARG A 38 -20.10 -18.55 -8.59
CA ARG A 38 -19.56 -18.45 -9.95
C ARG A 38 -18.29 -17.59 -10.08
N PHE A 39 -17.37 -17.77 -9.15
CA PHE A 39 -15.94 -17.48 -9.34
C PHE A 39 -15.06 -18.65 -8.87
N VAL A 40 -15.52 -19.89 -9.04
CA VAL A 40 -14.61 -21.02 -9.23
C VAL A 40 -14.32 -21.11 -10.71
N ARG A 41 -13.48 -20.17 -11.19
CA ARG A 41 -12.83 -20.33 -12.48
C ARG A 41 -11.89 -21.52 -12.28
N ALA A 42 -12.24 -22.66 -12.87
CA ALA A 42 -11.34 -23.78 -13.02
C ALA A 42 -10.03 -23.25 -13.63
N SER A 43 -9.02 -23.12 -12.78
CA SER A 43 -7.64 -23.01 -13.17
C SER A 43 -7.31 -24.30 -13.90
N VAL A 44 -7.27 -24.23 -15.23
CA VAL A 44 -6.48 -25.17 -16.00
C VAL A 44 -5.04 -24.82 -15.70
N ASP A 45 -4.53 -25.41 -14.62
CA ASP A 45 -3.12 -25.43 -14.24
C ASP A 45 -2.37 -26.27 -15.27
N LEU A 46 -1.89 -25.60 -16.29
CA LEU A 46 -0.79 -26.03 -17.13
C LEU A 46 0.31 -25.00 -16.96
N ASP A 47 0.94 -25.00 -15.78
CA ASP A 47 2.37 -24.73 -15.65
C ASP A 47 2.84 -25.07 -14.22
N GLY A 48 3.88 -25.89 -14.16
CA GLY A 48 4.48 -26.36 -12.92
C GLY A 48 5.03 -25.20 -12.09
N GLY A 49 4.54 -25.06 -10.87
CA GLY A 49 5.04 -24.10 -9.91
C GLY A 49 4.61 -24.49 -8.51
N ALA A 50 5.44 -25.30 -7.88
CA ALA A 50 5.39 -25.72 -6.49
C ALA A 50 4.49 -24.90 -5.57
N PHE A 51 3.55 -25.58 -4.91
CA PHE A 51 3.06 -25.29 -3.57
C PHE A 51 3.57 -23.96 -3.01
N SER A 52 2.78 -22.89 -3.14
CA SER A 52 2.88 -21.75 -2.23
C SER A 52 2.39 -22.21 -0.86
N ALA A 53 3.18 -23.10 -0.25
CA ALA A 53 3.04 -23.46 1.14
C ALA A 53 3.19 -22.14 1.89
N LYS A 54 2.08 -21.71 2.51
CA LYS A 54 2.01 -20.59 3.44
C LYS A 54 3.15 -20.76 4.43
N ARG A 55 4.30 -20.11 4.17
CA ARG A 55 5.50 -20.28 5.00
C ARG A 55 5.07 -19.89 6.41
N PRO A 56 5.36 -20.72 7.43
CA PRO A 56 5.03 -20.36 8.79
C PRO A 56 5.64 -18.99 9.06
N SER A 57 4.80 -18.05 9.51
CA SER A 57 5.23 -16.69 9.85
C SER A 57 6.18 -16.81 11.04
N VAL A 58 7.49 -16.83 10.75
CA VAL A 58 8.51 -16.88 11.79
C VAL A 58 8.33 -15.66 12.66
N ILE A 59 8.04 -15.88 13.95
CA ILE A 59 7.96 -14.82 14.95
C ILE A 59 9.39 -14.32 15.16
N LYS A 60 9.74 -13.22 14.50
CA LYS A 60 11.02 -12.56 14.68
C LYS A 60 10.93 -11.67 15.92
N HIS A 61 11.79 -11.91 16.90
CA HIS A 61 11.94 -11.04 18.07
C HIS A 61 12.96 -9.95 17.72
N LEU A 62 12.65 -8.70 18.04
CA LEU A 62 13.57 -7.58 17.85
C LEU A 62 14.31 -7.32 19.17
N SER A 63 15.62 -7.08 19.09
CA SER A 63 16.39 -6.63 20.25
C SER A 63 15.90 -5.27 20.75
N GLU A 64 16.17 -4.94 22.01
CA GLU A 64 15.73 -3.66 22.56
C GLU A 64 16.40 -2.47 21.84
N PRO A 65 15.65 -1.38 21.58
CA PRO A 65 16.24 -0.17 20.99
C PRO A 65 17.19 0.52 21.98
N PRO A 66 18.26 1.21 21.53
CA PRO A 66 18.64 1.47 20.14
C PRO A 66 19.44 0.36 19.46
N ARG A 67 19.02 -0.02 18.25
CA ARG A 67 19.72 -1.01 17.42
C ARG A 67 20.67 -0.39 16.42
N ARG A 68 21.70 -1.16 16.04
CA ARG A 68 22.59 -0.78 14.92
C ARG A 68 21.84 -1.01 13.61
N VAL A 69 21.81 0.02 12.75
CA VAL A 69 21.23 -0.07 11.41
C VAL A 69 22.38 -0.21 10.41
N PRO A 70 22.49 -1.35 9.70
CA PRO A 70 23.48 -1.54 8.66
C PRO A 70 23.47 -0.40 7.63
N ILE A 71 24.66 0.03 7.19
CA ILE A 71 24.79 1.09 6.19
C ILE A 71 24.07 0.71 4.89
N ALA A 72 24.07 -0.58 4.54
CA ALA A 72 23.34 -1.11 3.39
C ALA A 72 21.85 -0.74 3.41
N PHE A 73 21.19 -0.72 4.57
CA PHE A 73 19.78 -0.31 4.67
C PHE A 73 19.57 1.20 4.54
N ARG A 74 20.56 2.00 4.94
CA ARG A 74 20.55 3.45 4.71
C ARG A 74 20.69 3.77 3.24
N LEU A 75 21.66 3.13 2.57
CA LEU A 75 21.92 3.28 1.14
C LEU A 75 20.79 2.71 0.27
N ALA A 76 20.19 1.60 0.68
CA ALA A 76 19.03 1.05 0.00
C ALA A 76 17.81 1.97 0.08
N GLY A 77 17.73 2.84 1.09
CA GLY A 77 16.77 3.94 1.15
C GLY A 77 16.97 4.97 0.03
N LEU A 78 18.17 5.06 -0.56
CA LEU A 78 18.48 5.85 -1.75
C LEU A 78 18.25 5.09 -3.07
N SER A 79 17.57 3.93 -3.07
CA SER A 79 17.19 3.30 -4.34
C SER A 79 16.35 4.26 -5.18
N TRP A 80 16.82 4.59 -6.39
CA TRP A 80 16.14 5.51 -7.29
C TRP A 80 14.87 4.86 -7.83
N LYS A 81 13.69 5.40 -7.50
CA LYS A 81 12.44 4.94 -8.11
C LYS A 81 12.38 5.48 -9.54
N TRP A 82 12.06 4.65 -10.53
CA TRP A 82 11.93 5.11 -11.92
C TRP A 82 10.99 6.33 -12.05
N TRP A 83 9.90 6.37 -11.28
CA TRP A 83 9.01 7.53 -11.21
C TRP A 83 9.67 8.80 -10.67
N GLU A 84 10.62 8.70 -9.74
CA GLU A 84 11.42 9.86 -9.30
C GLU A 84 12.34 10.33 -10.43
N ALA A 85 12.91 9.42 -11.23
CA ALA A 85 13.73 9.78 -12.40
C ALA A 85 12.89 10.56 -13.40
N PHE A 86 11.71 10.03 -13.69
CA PHE A 86 10.75 10.65 -14.58
C PHE A 86 10.29 12.02 -14.05
N ALA A 87 9.98 12.13 -12.76
CA ALA A 87 9.57 13.40 -12.16
C ALA A 87 10.71 14.43 -12.21
N VAL A 88 11.94 14.05 -11.89
CA VAL A 88 13.11 14.92 -12.04
C VAL A 88 13.27 15.35 -13.49
N LEU A 89 13.22 14.42 -14.45
CA LEU A 89 13.30 14.71 -15.88
C LEU A 89 12.23 15.73 -16.32
N MET A 90 10.97 15.49 -15.98
CA MET A 90 9.84 16.38 -16.33
C MET A 90 9.96 17.76 -15.68
N THR A 91 10.46 17.79 -14.44
CA THR A 91 10.66 19.05 -13.72
C THR A 91 11.90 19.80 -14.21
N LEU A 92 12.84 19.13 -14.87
CA LEU A 92 13.99 19.73 -15.54
C LEU A 92 13.67 20.23 -16.96
N THR A 93 12.81 19.54 -17.71
CA THR A 93 12.40 19.98 -19.05
C THR A 93 11.62 21.29 -19.00
N THR A 94 10.79 21.50 -17.99
CA THR A 94 10.01 22.75 -17.83
C THR A 94 10.90 24.02 -17.77
N PRO A 95 11.88 24.15 -16.86
CA PRO A 95 12.76 25.30 -16.81
C PRO A 95 13.68 25.38 -18.03
N LEU A 96 14.08 24.25 -18.63
CA LEU A 96 14.84 24.25 -19.89
C LEU A 96 14.04 24.86 -21.05
N ALA A 97 12.74 24.58 -21.11
CA ALA A 97 11.83 25.18 -22.09
C ALA A 97 11.64 26.69 -21.84
N VAL A 98 11.48 27.10 -20.57
CA VAL A 98 11.41 28.54 -20.20
C VAL A 98 12.70 29.27 -20.55
N TRP A 99 13.85 28.61 -20.37
CA TRP A 99 15.17 29.17 -20.67
C TRP A 99 15.36 29.50 -22.16
N LEU A 100 14.79 28.69 -23.06
CA LEU A 100 14.80 28.99 -24.51
C LEU A 100 14.16 30.36 -24.84
N PHE A 101 13.26 30.85 -23.99
CA PHE A 101 12.60 32.15 -24.16
C PHE A 101 13.24 33.26 -23.31
N TRP A 102 13.77 32.94 -22.12
CA TRP A 102 14.40 33.92 -21.21
C TRP A 102 15.70 33.37 -20.58
N PRO A 103 16.88 33.66 -21.18
CA PRO A 103 18.14 33.04 -20.78
C PRO A 103 18.63 33.37 -19.36
N SER A 104 18.17 34.48 -18.78
CA SER A 104 18.74 35.08 -17.57
C SER A 104 18.24 34.50 -16.24
N THR A 105 17.25 33.59 -16.25
CA THR A 105 16.52 33.15 -15.03
C THR A 105 16.93 31.77 -14.50
N LEU A 106 17.94 31.13 -15.09
CA LEU A 106 18.26 29.70 -14.95
C LEU A 106 18.61 29.16 -13.54
N PRO A 107 19.46 29.82 -12.71
CA PRO A 107 20.05 29.10 -11.57
C PRO A 107 19.08 28.91 -10.41
N ILE A 108 18.19 29.87 -10.17
CA ILE A 108 17.34 29.91 -8.99
C ILE A 108 16.32 28.74 -8.94
N PRO A 109 15.45 28.53 -9.96
CA PRO A 109 14.44 27.47 -9.89
C PRO A 109 15.07 26.07 -9.85
N PHE A 110 16.20 25.89 -10.55
CA PHE A 110 16.94 24.63 -10.57
C PHE A 110 17.52 24.29 -9.19
N ILE A 111 18.14 25.27 -8.51
CA ILE A 111 18.67 25.08 -7.15
C ILE A 111 17.53 24.77 -6.17
N VAL A 112 16.42 25.51 -6.22
CA VAL A 112 15.25 25.27 -5.35
C VAL A 112 14.69 23.87 -5.55
N LEU A 113 14.59 23.41 -6.80
CA LEU A 113 14.14 22.07 -7.14
C LEU A 113 15.05 20.99 -6.55
N LEU A 114 16.37 21.09 -6.80
CA LEU A 114 17.33 20.12 -6.28
C LEU A 114 17.33 20.07 -4.76
N LEU A 115 17.26 21.24 -4.11
CA LEU A 115 17.22 21.33 -2.66
C LEU A 115 15.93 20.70 -2.10
N GLY A 116 14.78 20.98 -2.72
CA GLY A 116 13.50 20.39 -2.35
C GLY A 116 13.51 18.86 -2.46
N ALA A 117 14.01 18.33 -3.58
CA ALA A 117 14.15 16.89 -3.79
C ALA A 117 15.11 16.25 -2.76
N ALA A 118 16.25 16.88 -2.50
CA ALA A 118 17.23 16.40 -1.52
C ALA A 118 16.66 16.38 -0.09
N ILE A 119 15.93 17.42 0.32
CA ILE A 119 15.27 17.50 1.63
C ILE A 119 14.21 16.39 1.75
N PHE A 120 13.34 16.24 0.76
CA PHE A 120 12.28 15.23 0.79
C PHE A 120 12.86 13.81 0.90
N ARG A 121 13.90 13.52 0.11
CA ARG A 121 14.62 12.23 0.15
C ARG A 121 15.26 11.98 1.51
N SER A 122 15.98 12.98 2.04
CA SER A 122 16.65 12.89 3.34
C SER A 122 15.66 12.64 4.48
N ARG A 123 14.47 13.26 4.43
CA ARG A 123 13.40 13.01 5.41
C ARG A 123 12.89 11.58 5.33
N SER A 124 12.63 11.06 4.14
CA SER A 124 12.17 9.67 3.96
C SER A 124 13.19 8.65 4.50
N VAL A 125 14.46 8.81 4.15
CA VAL A 125 15.56 7.95 4.65
C VAL A 125 15.73 8.10 6.16
N GLY A 126 15.59 9.32 6.69
CA GLY A 126 15.65 9.60 8.12
C GLY A 126 14.55 8.91 8.91
N ILE A 127 13.30 8.94 8.43
CA ILE A 127 12.17 8.24 9.06
C ILE A 127 12.44 6.73 9.10
N ARG A 128 12.80 6.13 7.96
CA ARG A 128 13.12 4.69 7.87
C ARG A 128 14.26 4.30 8.81
N THR A 129 15.34 5.06 8.81
CA THR A 129 16.51 4.80 9.66
C THR A 129 16.14 4.95 11.13
N SER A 130 15.33 5.94 11.48
CA SER A 130 14.83 6.14 12.85
C SER A 130 13.97 4.96 13.30
N VAL A 131 13.04 4.50 12.46
CA VAL A 131 12.18 3.34 12.73
C VAL A 131 13.01 2.06 12.86
N LEU A 132 14.02 1.84 12.02
CA LEU A 132 14.89 0.67 12.18
C LEU A 132 15.71 0.74 13.48
N LYS A 133 16.25 1.91 13.83
CA LYS A 133 17.09 2.11 15.02
C LYS A 133 16.29 2.02 16.32
N TRP A 134 15.13 2.65 16.39
CA TRP A 134 14.34 2.84 17.62
C TRP A 134 13.01 2.08 17.61
N GLY A 135 12.73 1.33 16.56
CA GLY A 135 11.44 0.69 16.38
C GLY A 135 11.19 -0.47 17.34
N LYS A 136 9.93 -0.70 17.69
CA LYS A 136 9.46 -1.98 18.21
C LYS A 136 8.28 -2.44 17.37
N VAL A 137 7.99 -3.74 17.44
CA VAL A 137 6.76 -4.29 16.84
C VAL A 137 5.59 -3.66 17.59
N ALA A 138 4.75 -2.94 16.86
CA ALA A 138 3.56 -2.34 17.40
C ALA A 138 2.40 -3.34 17.38
N THR A 139 1.54 -3.28 18.39
CA THR A 139 0.30 -4.05 18.42
C THR A 139 -0.76 -3.25 17.69
N VAL A 140 -1.30 -3.83 16.62
CA VAL A 140 -2.38 -3.19 15.85
C VAL A 140 -3.68 -3.28 16.64
N THR A 141 -4.29 -2.13 16.90
CA THR A 141 -5.55 -2.04 17.66
C THR A 141 -6.76 -1.91 16.76
N ALA A 142 -6.65 -1.17 15.66
CA ALA A 142 -7.73 -1.01 14.69
C ALA A 142 -7.18 -0.83 13.27
N VAL A 143 -7.95 -1.29 12.29
CA VAL A 143 -7.63 -1.17 10.86
C VAL A 143 -8.87 -0.64 10.16
N ASN A 144 -8.80 0.61 9.71
CA ASN A 144 -9.90 1.30 9.04
C ASN A 144 -9.53 1.53 7.57
N THR A 145 -10.34 1.05 6.64
CA THR A 145 -10.12 1.37 5.22
C THR A 145 -10.66 2.78 4.96
N ALA A 146 -9.76 3.75 4.84
CA ALA A 146 -10.10 5.15 4.66
C ALA A 146 -10.65 5.42 3.25
N SER A 147 -10.07 4.81 2.23
CA SER A 147 -10.59 4.86 0.88
C SER A 147 -10.17 3.66 0.03
N VAL A 148 -11.03 3.33 -0.92
CA VAL A 148 -10.74 2.37 -1.99
C VAL A 148 -10.88 3.14 -3.30
N GLY A 149 -9.83 3.12 -4.11
CA GLY A 149 -9.90 3.66 -5.46
C GLY A 149 -11.04 2.95 -6.20
N THR A 150 -11.88 3.72 -6.88
CA THR A 150 -12.84 3.18 -7.82
C THR A 150 -12.31 3.47 -9.23
N TYR A 151 -12.82 2.75 -10.23
CA TYR A 151 -12.47 2.98 -11.63
C TYR A 151 -12.78 4.42 -12.10
N PHE A 152 -13.66 5.14 -11.38
CA PHE A 152 -14.09 6.50 -11.72
C PHE A 152 -13.53 7.58 -10.79
N SER A 153 -12.99 7.22 -9.63
CA SER A 153 -12.38 8.16 -8.68
C SER A 153 -11.31 7.47 -7.83
N GLY A 154 -10.11 8.07 -7.77
CA GLY A 154 -8.98 7.55 -7.00
C GLY A 154 -7.87 6.93 -7.85
N THR A 155 -6.88 6.36 -7.17
CA THR A 155 -5.69 5.79 -7.83
C THR A 155 -5.99 4.36 -8.29
N THR A 156 -6.05 4.14 -9.61
CA THR A 156 -6.05 2.80 -10.19
C THR A 156 -4.64 2.46 -10.64
N TYR A 157 -4.15 1.31 -10.19
CA TYR A 157 -2.87 0.78 -10.57
C TYR A 157 -3.01 -0.06 -11.84
N ASN A 158 -2.08 0.11 -12.79
CA ASN A 158 -2.00 -0.72 -13.98
C ASN A 158 -0.58 -1.26 -14.12
N ASN A 159 -0.46 -2.59 -14.09
CA ASN A 159 0.77 -3.35 -14.25
C ASN A 159 1.92 -2.73 -13.45
N ILE A 160 1.73 -2.60 -12.14
CA ILE A 160 2.74 -2.10 -11.21
C ILE A 160 3.05 -3.16 -10.16
N ARG A 161 4.31 -3.22 -9.75
CA ARG A 161 4.74 -4.15 -8.70
C ARG A 161 4.45 -3.54 -7.33
N LEU A 162 3.50 -4.10 -6.59
CA LEU A 162 3.14 -3.65 -5.24
C LEU A 162 3.63 -4.65 -4.19
N ALA A 163 3.95 -4.13 -3.01
CA ALA A 163 4.34 -4.93 -1.86
C ALA A 163 3.11 -5.23 -0.98
N GLN A 164 2.97 -6.48 -0.57
CA GLN A 164 1.98 -6.93 0.41
C GLN A 164 2.70 -7.65 1.54
N ALA A 165 2.46 -7.20 2.78
CA ALA A 165 3.06 -7.81 3.96
C ALA A 165 2.10 -8.82 4.60
N THR A 166 2.64 -9.97 5.01
CA THR A 166 1.97 -10.98 5.84
C THR A 166 2.94 -11.39 6.95
N GLY A 167 2.68 -10.91 8.16
CA GLY A 167 3.65 -10.91 9.24
C GLY A 167 4.92 -10.16 8.84
N TRP A 168 6.07 -10.81 8.99
CA TRP A 168 7.39 -10.31 8.59
C TRP A 168 7.71 -10.54 7.11
N THR A 169 6.92 -11.32 6.40
CA THR A 169 7.18 -11.67 5.00
C THR A 169 6.54 -10.63 4.08
N VAL A 170 7.31 -10.13 3.11
CA VAL A 170 6.83 -9.18 2.12
C VAL A 170 6.85 -9.84 0.74
N GLU A 171 5.68 -9.96 0.14
CA GLU A 171 5.54 -10.43 -1.23
C GLU A 171 5.42 -9.23 -2.18
N ARG A 172 6.11 -9.27 -3.32
CA ARG A 172 6.07 -8.21 -4.33
C ARG A 172 5.59 -8.76 -5.66
N GLN A 173 4.30 -8.59 -5.93
CA GLN A 173 3.60 -9.11 -7.10
C GLN A 173 3.18 -8.01 -8.07
N TRP A 174 3.02 -8.36 -9.35
CA TRP A 174 2.39 -7.47 -10.32
C TRP A 174 0.90 -7.35 -10.01
N TYR A 175 0.42 -6.11 -9.98
CA TYR A 175 -0.95 -5.81 -9.64
C TYR A 175 -1.53 -4.80 -10.62
N SER A 176 -2.76 -5.07 -11.03
CA SER A 176 -3.63 -4.16 -11.77
C SER A 176 -4.97 -4.12 -11.06
N GLY A 177 -5.42 -2.95 -10.65
CA GLY A 177 -6.64 -2.81 -9.86
C GLY A 177 -6.68 -1.53 -9.02
N PRO A 178 -7.73 -1.37 -8.22
CA PRO A 178 -7.90 -0.20 -7.37
C PRO A 178 -6.84 -0.12 -6.25
N GLY A 179 -6.34 1.08 -5.98
CA GLY A 179 -5.49 1.32 -4.81
C GLY A 179 -6.29 1.49 -3.53
N HIS A 180 -5.76 1.03 -2.42
CA HIS A 180 -6.34 1.17 -1.09
C HIS A 180 -5.57 2.19 -0.26
N THR A 181 -6.30 2.96 0.55
CA THR A 181 -5.74 3.74 1.65
C THR A 181 -6.31 3.19 2.95
N THR A 182 -5.43 2.73 3.84
CA THR A 182 -5.80 2.13 5.12
C THR A 182 -5.20 2.94 6.25
N ASP A 183 -6.04 3.40 7.16
CA ASP A 183 -5.64 4.02 8.42
C ASP A 183 -5.52 2.92 9.47
N ILE A 184 -4.33 2.79 10.05
CA ILE A 184 -4.00 1.74 11.00
C ILE A 184 -3.66 2.39 12.33
N GLU A 185 -4.45 2.07 13.35
CA GLU A 185 -4.19 2.45 14.72
C GLU A 185 -3.39 1.34 15.40
N TYR A 186 -2.37 1.74 16.15
CA TYR A 186 -1.49 0.82 16.83
C TYR A 186 -1.04 1.38 18.17
N THR A 187 -0.51 0.49 19.01
CA THR A 187 0.14 0.84 20.26
C THR A 187 1.54 0.25 20.34
N VAL A 188 2.49 1.03 20.87
CA VAL A 188 3.88 0.62 21.07
C VAL A 188 4.35 1.10 22.44
N ASP A 189 4.81 0.18 23.29
CA ASP A 189 5.20 0.47 24.68
C ASP A 189 4.16 1.34 25.45
N GLY A 190 2.87 1.11 25.21
CA GLY A 190 1.77 1.86 25.84
C GLY A 190 1.41 3.21 25.20
N ALA A 191 2.20 3.70 24.24
CA ALA A 191 1.85 4.89 23.46
C ALA A 191 1.00 4.50 22.24
N SER A 192 -0.10 5.22 22.00
CA SER A 192 -0.90 5.06 20.80
C SER A 192 -0.36 5.89 19.63
N GLY A 193 -0.55 5.37 18.42
CA GLY A 193 -0.19 6.04 17.17
C GLY A 193 -1.13 5.64 16.04
N MET A 194 -1.10 6.43 14.97
CA MET A 194 -1.85 6.15 13.75
C MET A 194 -0.88 6.24 12.57
N MET A 195 -0.98 5.32 11.61
CA MET A 195 -0.30 5.44 10.33
C MET A 195 -1.30 5.28 9.19
N ARG A 196 -1.02 5.98 8.09
CA ARG A 196 -1.75 5.82 6.85
C ARG A 196 -0.91 5.03 5.86
N MET A 197 -1.42 3.91 5.42
CA MET A 197 -0.80 3.04 4.42
C MET A 197 -1.51 3.20 3.08
N HIS A 198 -0.75 3.20 1.99
CA HIS A 198 -1.26 3.25 0.63
C HIS A 198 -0.80 2.02 -0.16
N GLY A 199 -1.62 1.54 -1.09
CA GLY A 199 -1.27 0.45 -2.00
C GLY A 199 -2.28 -0.69 -1.96
N LEU A 200 -1.83 -1.88 -1.55
CA LEU A 200 -2.69 -3.04 -1.35
C LEU A 200 -3.39 -2.99 0.02
N PRO A 201 -4.55 -3.66 0.19
CA PRO A 201 -5.22 -3.69 1.47
C PRO A 201 -4.34 -4.33 2.55
N TYR A 202 -4.33 -3.73 3.74
CA TYR A 202 -3.64 -4.29 4.89
C TYR A 202 -4.27 -5.63 5.29
N THR A 203 -3.43 -6.64 5.57
CA THR A 203 -3.88 -7.96 6.00
C THR A 203 -3.36 -8.30 7.40
N SER A 204 -2.05 -8.55 7.52
CA SER A 204 -1.41 -8.95 8.78
C SER A 204 0.07 -8.54 8.82
N GLY A 205 0.45 -7.50 8.07
CA GLY A 205 1.83 -7.03 8.01
C GLY A 205 2.31 -6.50 9.35
N VAL A 206 3.55 -6.81 9.71
CA VAL A 206 4.15 -6.26 10.93
C VAL A 206 4.34 -4.74 10.79
N ILE A 207 3.92 -4.00 11.81
CA ILE A 207 4.15 -2.56 11.91
C ILE A 207 5.27 -2.32 12.90
N ILE A 208 6.24 -1.53 12.49
CA ILE A 208 7.36 -1.11 13.32
C ILE A 208 7.18 0.37 13.63
N ALA A 209 7.01 0.69 14.91
CA ALA A 209 6.83 2.06 15.39
C ALA A 209 8.01 2.48 16.26
N SER A 210 8.50 3.70 16.05
CA SER A 210 9.63 4.27 16.80
C SER A 210 9.22 4.59 18.24
N THR A 211 9.90 4.02 19.24
CA THR A 211 9.62 4.30 20.66
C THR A 211 9.91 5.75 21.05
N LYS A 212 10.87 6.40 20.37
CA LYS A 212 11.20 7.82 20.59
C LYS A 212 10.14 8.77 20.04
N ASP A 213 9.42 8.35 19.02
CA ASP A 213 8.46 9.21 18.30
C ASP A 213 7.38 8.30 17.69
N PRO A 214 6.27 8.07 18.42
CA PRO A 214 5.20 7.20 17.98
C PRO A 214 4.52 7.68 16.70
N SER A 215 4.72 8.92 16.23
CA SER A 215 4.19 9.36 14.93
C SER A 215 4.93 8.72 13.74
N LYS A 216 6.12 8.16 13.99
CA LYS A 216 6.93 7.48 12.98
C LYS A 216 6.74 5.98 13.10
N ALA A 217 5.86 5.44 12.27
CA ALA A 217 5.74 4.02 12.04
C ALA A 217 5.75 3.69 10.55
N LEU A 218 6.19 2.47 10.26
CA LEU A 218 6.22 1.91 8.92
C LEU A 218 5.81 0.45 8.99
N CYS A 219 5.03 0.01 8.00
CA CYS A 219 4.79 -1.40 7.77
C CYS A 219 6.05 -2.02 7.15
N VAL A 220 6.30 -3.31 7.40
CA VAL A 220 7.42 -4.02 6.75
C VAL A 220 7.34 -3.95 5.21
N SER A 221 6.15 -3.79 4.62
CA SER A 221 5.96 -3.58 3.18
C SER A 221 6.45 -2.22 2.66
N ASP A 222 6.59 -1.21 3.52
CA ASP A 222 7.03 0.14 3.12
C ASP A 222 8.54 0.23 2.87
N PHE A 223 9.27 -0.82 3.28
CA PHE A 223 10.70 -0.95 3.03
C PHE A 223 10.96 -1.48 1.62
N PRO A 224 11.92 -0.88 0.88
CA PRO A 224 12.25 -1.32 -0.48
C PRO A 224 13.02 -2.65 -0.52
N TYR A 225 13.35 -3.21 0.63
CA TYR A 225 14.07 -4.48 0.84
C TYR A 225 13.34 -5.32 1.87
N ASP A 226 13.68 -6.60 1.93
CA ASP A 226 13.17 -7.52 2.94
C ASP A 226 13.93 -7.32 4.24
N LEU A 227 13.20 -7.28 5.35
CA LEU A 227 13.77 -7.12 6.67
C LEU A 227 14.03 -8.49 7.29
N ASP A 228 15.28 -8.74 7.67
CA ASP A 228 15.67 -9.93 8.39
C ASP A 228 16.40 -9.60 9.68
N VAL A 229 16.27 -10.49 10.66
CA VAL A 229 16.87 -10.33 11.98
C VAL A 229 17.66 -11.59 12.32
N ASP A 230 18.75 -11.43 13.06
CA ASP A 230 19.53 -12.54 13.57
C ASP A 230 18.89 -13.16 14.83
N SER A 231 19.55 -14.16 15.39
CA SER A 231 19.11 -14.80 16.64
C SER A 231 19.06 -13.85 17.84
N ASN A 232 19.80 -12.73 17.78
CA ASN A 232 19.84 -11.72 18.83
C ASN A 232 18.75 -10.66 18.64
N GLY A 233 18.06 -10.65 17.49
CA GLY A 233 17.05 -9.66 17.12
C GLY A 233 17.63 -8.38 16.50
N ASP A 234 18.90 -8.41 16.10
CA ASP A 234 19.56 -7.34 15.37
C ASP A 234 19.36 -7.48 13.86
N TRP A 235 19.46 -6.35 13.15
CA TRP A 235 19.20 -6.27 11.72
C TRP A 235 20.30 -6.94 10.87
N VAL A 236 19.90 -7.92 10.04
CA VAL A 236 20.81 -8.59 9.09
C VAL A 236 20.64 -7.98 7.70
N SER A 237 21.74 -7.50 7.11
CA SER A 237 21.70 -6.91 5.77
C SER A 237 21.73 -7.98 4.68
N THR A 238 20.59 -8.58 4.35
CA THR A 238 20.41 -9.36 3.11
C THR A 238 19.95 -8.43 1.99
N VAL A 239 20.80 -7.49 1.58
CA VAL A 239 20.49 -6.60 0.46
C VAL A 239 20.86 -7.30 -0.85
N ARG A 240 19.90 -7.39 -1.79
CA ARG A 240 20.15 -7.98 -3.11
C ARG A 240 21.30 -7.24 -3.82
N PRO A 241 22.23 -7.93 -4.50
CA PRO A 241 23.36 -7.30 -5.19
C PRO A 241 22.95 -6.20 -6.17
N GLY A 242 21.80 -6.34 -6.86
CA GLY A 242 21.28 -5.32 -7.78
C GLY A 242 20.93 -3.99 -7.12
N LEU A 243 20.65 -3.95 -5.81
CA LEU A 243 20.42 -2.70 -5.08
C LEU A 243 21.72 -1.92 -4.82
N TRP A 244 22.86 -2.61 -4.76
CA TRP A 244 24.17 -1.96 -4.60
C TRP A 244 24.56 -1.17 -5.84
N LEU A 245 24.27 -1.68 -7.04
CA LEU A 245 24.53 -0.97 -8.31
C LEU A 245 23.81 0.39 -8.36
N GLY A 246 22.54 0.43 -7.93
CA GLY A 246 21.77 1.68 -7.86
C GLY A 246 22.29 2.66 -6.80
N ALA A 247 22.81 2.17 -5.67
CA ALA A 247 23.41 3.02 -4.65
C ALA A 247 24.78 3.58 -5.07
N CYS A 248 25.61 2.79 -5.75
CA CYS A 248 26.89 3.24 -6.28
C CYS A 248 26.71 4.34 -7.34
N ALA A 249 25.72 4.20 -8.23
CA ALA A 249 25.42 5.20 -9.26
C ALA A 249 25.00 6.57 -8.70
N THR A 250 24.59 6.66 -7.44
CA THR A 250 24.24 7.93 -6.79
C THR A 250 25.40 8.60 -6.05
N VAL A 251 26.51 7.89 -5.82
CA VAL A 251 27.66 8.41 -5.06
C VAL A 251 28.82 8.82 -5.98
N THR A 252 28.88 8.27 -7.20
CA THR A 252 29.78 8.71 -8.28
C THR A 252 29.21 9.90 -9.02
#